data_AF-B7LX67-F1
#
_entry.id   AF-B7LX67-F1
#
_cell.length_a   1.000
_cell.length_b   1.000
_cell.length_c   1.000
_cell.angle_alpha   90.00
_cell.angle_beta   90.00
_cell.angle_gamma   90.00
#
_symmetry.space_group_name_H-M   'P 1'
#
loop_
_entity.id
_entity.type
_entity.pdbx_description
1 polymer ?
#
loop_
_entity_poly.entity_id
_entity_poly.type
_entity_poly.pdbx_seq_one_letter_code
_entity_poly.pdbx_strand_id
1 'polypeptide(L)'
;MAKNYYDITLALAGICQSARLVQQLAHQGHCDADALHVSLNSIIDMNPSSTLAVFGGSEANLRVGLETLLGVLNASSRQGLNAELTRYTLSLMVLERKLSSAKGALDTLGNRINGLQRQLEHFDLQSETLMSAMAAIYVDVISPLGPRIQVTGSPAVLQSPQVQAKVRATLLAGIRAAVLWHQVGGGRLQLMFSRNRLTTQAKQILAHLTPEL
;
A
#
# COMPACT_ATOMS: atom_id res chain seq x y z
N MET A 1 21.27 15.91 6.68
CA MET A 1 20.62 15.74 5.36
C MET A 1 19.16 16.16 5.49
N ALA A 2 18.66 17.08 4.66
CA ALA A 2 17.26 17.47 4.71
C ALA A 2 16.37 16.29 4.28
N LYS A 3 15.24 16.07 4.96
CA LYS A 3 14.30 15.00 4.58
C LYS A 3 13.68 15.33 3.22
N ASN A 4 13.66 14.35 2.32
CA ASN A 4 12.95 14.48 1.06
C ASN A 4 11.44 14.24 1.28
N TYR A 5 10.69 15.31 1.53
CA TYR A 5 9.25 15.20 1.74
C TYR A 5 8.49 14.73 0.50
N TYR A 6 9.05 14.93 -0.70
CA TYR A 6 8.47 14.40 -1.93
C TYR A 6 8.41 12.86 -1.88
N ASP A 7 9.57 12.22 -1.71
CA ASP A 7 9.66 10.75 -1.62
C ASP A 7 8.83 10.18 -0.47
N ILE A 8 8.89 10.82 0.71
CA ILE A 8 8.09 10.41 1.87
C ILE A 8 6.59 10.48 1.54
N THR A 9 6.15 11.49 0.80
CA THR A 9 4.74 11.67 0.44
C THR A 9 4.31 10.63 -0.60
N LEU A 10 5.13 10.34 -1.61
CA LEU A 10 4.83 9.30 -2.61
C LEU A 10 4.70 7.92 -1.96
N ALA A 11 5.67 7.56 -1.11
CA ALA A 11 5.64 6.27 -0.44
C ALA A 11 4.44 6.14 0.52
N LEU A 12 4.12 7.22 1.24
CA LEU A 12 2.94 7.27 2.11
C LEU A 12 1.63 7.20 1.31
N ALA A 13 1.57 7.84 0.15
CA ALA A 13 0.45 7.71 -0.78
C ALA A 13 0.28 6.27 -1.26
N GLY A 14 1.36 5.53 -1.51
CA GLY A 14 1.30 4.09 -1.81
C GLY A 14 0.66 3.25 -0.70
N ILE A 15 0.94 3.55 0.58
CA ILE A 15 0.28 2.89 1.72
C ILE A 15 -1.21 3.22 1.73
N CYS A 16 -1.57 4.49 1.54
CA CYS A 16 -2.95 4.96 1.50
C CYS A 16 -3.73 4.40 0.29
N GLN A 17 -3.07 4.24 -0.86
CA GLN A 17 -3.64 3.61 -2.04
C GLN A 17 -4.04 2.17 -1.74
N SER A 18 -3.12 1.38 -1.17
CA SER A 18 -3.42 0.02 -0.70
C SER A 18 -4.61 0.00 0.26
N ALA A 19 -4.64 0.89 1.26
CA ALA A 19 -5.76 0.99 2.21
C ALA A 19 -7.11 1.28 1.52
N ARG A 20 -7.12 2.18 0.53
CA ARG A 20 -8.33 2.51 -0.22
C ARG A 20 -8.81 1.35 -1.09
N LEU A 21 -7.90 0.68 -1.78
CA LEU A 21 -8.20 -0.50 -2.59
C LEU A 21 -8.74 -1.64 -1.73
N VAL A 22 -8.16 -1.90 -0.55
CA VAL A 22 -8.68 -2.89 0.40
C VAL A 22 -10.09 -2.55 0.85
N GLN A 23 -10.36 -1.29 1.18
CA GLN A 23 -11.72 -0.84 1.52
C GLN A 23 -12.69 -1.07 0.36
N GLN A 24 -12.34 -0.69 -0.87
CA GLN A 24 -13.19 -0.92 -2.04
C GLN A 24 -13.47 -2.41 -2.26
N LEU A 25 -12.43 -3.24 -2.24
CA LEU A 25 -12.56 -4.69 -2.38
C LEU A 25 -13.45 -5.30 -1.29
N ALA A 26 -13.28 -4.88 -0.04
CA ALA A 26 -14.04 -5.42 1.09
C ALA A 26 -15.52 -5.03 1.05
N HIS A 27 -15.84 -3.82 0.59
CA HIS A 27 -17.22 -3.32 0.55
C HIS A 27 -17.94 -3.66 -0.76
N GLN A 28 -17.23 -3.72 -1.88
CA GLN A 28 -17.81 -3.76 -3.25
C GLN A 28 -17.39 -5.00 -4.05
N GLY A 29 -16.32 -5.70 -3.66
CA GLY A 29 -15.77 -6.85 -4.39
C GLY A 29 -14.89 -6.47 -5.59
N HIS A 30 -14.83 -5.19 -5.94
CA HIS A 30 -13.96 -4.62 -6.96
C HIS A 30 -13.30 -3.34 -6.42
N CYS A 31 -12.28 -2.86 -7.12
CA CYS A 31 -11.57 -1.62 -6.81
C CYS A 31 -11.11 -0.96 -8.12
N ASP A 32 -10.45 0.19 -8.00
CA ASP A 32 -9.76 0.80 -9.12
C ASP A 32 -8.68 -0.16 -9.67
N ALA A 33 -8.83 -0.57 -10.93
CA ALA A 33 -8.00 -1.61 -11.55
C ALA A 33 -6.58 -1.10 -11.88
N ASP A 34 -6.45 0.18 -12.26
CA ASP A 34 -5.17 0.78 -12.61
C ASP A 34 -4.34 1.02 -11.35
N ALA A 35 -4.95 1.58 -10.30
CA ALA A 35 -4.30 1.74 -9.01
C ALA A 35 -3.93 0.39 -8.39
N LEU A 36 -4.74 -0.67 -8.59
CA LEU A 36 -4.38 -2.03 -8.22
C LEU A 36 -3.17 -2.52 -9.00
N HIS A 37 -3.14 -2.35 -10.33
CA HIS A 37 -2.02 -2.76 -11.18
C HIS A 37 -0.71 -2.12 -10.71
N VAL A 38 -0.71 -0.80 -10.51
CA VAL A 38 0.44 -0.05 -9.99
C VAL A 38 0.90 -0.60 -8.64
N SER A 39 -0.05 -0.86 -7.73
CA SER A 39 0.25 -1.36 -6.38
C SER A 39 0.86 -2.76 -6.44
N LEU A 40 0.34 -3.68 -7.25
CA LEU A 40 0.89 -5.03 -7.40
C LEU A 40 2.25 -5.00 -8.10
N ASN A 41 2.42 -4.14 -9.11
CA ASN A 41 3.68 -4.01 -9.82
C ASN A 41 4.81 -3.54 -8.90
N SER A 42 4.49 -2.69 -7.92
CA SER A 42 5.45 -2.23 -6.90
C SER A 42 6.04 -3.36 -6.04
N ILE A 43 5.36 -4.51 -5.93
CA ILE A 43 5.85 -5.69 -5.20
C ILE A 43 6.95 -6.39 -6.01
N ILE A 44 6.72 -6.57 -7.31
CA ILE A 44 7.57 -7.39 -8.18
C ILE A 44 8.74 -6.60 -8.77
N ASP A 45 8.64 -5.27 -8.83
CA ASP A 45 9.79 -4.40 -9.10
C ASP A 45 10.66 -4.26 -7.84
N MET A 46 11.68 -5.11 -7.78
CA MET A 46 12.62 -5.17 -6.66
C MET A 46 13.79 -4.20 -6.79
N ASN A 47 14.05 -3.65 -7.99
CA ASN A 47 15.19 -2.77 -8.26
C ASN A 47 14.75 -1.43 -8.91
N PRO A 48 13.86 -0.67 -8.25
CA PRO A 48 13.42 0.62 -8.76
C PRO A 48 14.56 1.65 -8.75
N SER A 49 14.64 2.49 -9.78
CA SER A 49 15.66 3.56 -9.87
C SER A 49 15.38 4.77 -8.98
N SER A 50 14.13 4.95 -8.54
CA SER A 50 13.68 6.03 -7.67
C SER A 50 12.39 5.66 -6.94
N THR A 51 11.98 6.47 -5.95
CA THR A 51 10.69 6.31 -5.26
C THR A 51 9.51 6.36 -6.23
N LEU A 52 9.55 7.25 -7.22
CA LEU A 52 8.49 7.37 -8.21
C LEU A 52 8.46 6.16 -9.17
N ALA A 53 9.63 5.60 -9.50
CA ALA A 53 9.73 4.41 -10.36
C ALA A 53 9.02 3.19 -9.76
N VAL A 54 9.01 3.05 -8.42
CA VAL A 54 8.25 2.00 -7.71
C VAL A 54 6.77 1.99 -8.10
N PHE A 55 6.22 3.17 -8.41
CA PHE A 55 4.83 3.35 -8.78
C PHE A 55 4.66 3.63 -10.29
N GLY A 56 5.59 3.18 -11.12
CA GLY A 56 5.53 3.29 -12.58
C GLY A 56 5.96 4.64 -13.15
N GLY A 57 6.69 5.46 -12.39
CA GLY A 57 7.34 6.67 -12.91
C GLY A 57 6.43 7.87 -13.14
N SER A 58 5.15 7.81 -12.72
CA SER A 58 4.19 8.90 -12.87
C SER A 58 3.44 9.16 -11.56
N GLU A 59 3.32 10.43 -11.19
CA GLU A 59 2.53 10.85 -10.02
C GLU A 59 1.05 10.53 -10.17
N ALA A 60 0.55 10.47 -11.41
CA ALA A 60 -0.85 10.13 -11.71
C ALA A 60 -1.24 8.76 -11.18
N ASN A 61 -0.30 7.82 -11.17
CA ASN A 61 -0.48 6.45 -10.68
C ASN A 61 -0.73 6.37 -9.16
N LEU A 62 -0.52 7.49 -8.46
CA LEU A 62 -0.74 7.63 -7.02
C LEU A 62 -1.92 8.55 -6.68
N ARG A 63 -2.70 9.02 -7.65
CA ARG A 63 -3.83 9.95 -7.39
C ARG A 63 -4.76 9.43 -6.29
N VAL A 64 -5.21 8.17 -6.39
CA VAL A 64 -6.07 7.52 -5.38
C VAL A 64 -5.41 7.53 -4.00
N GLY A 65 -4.12 7.21 -3.95
CA GLY A 65 -3.33 7.23 -2.71
C GLY A 65 -3.16 8.63 -2.10
N LEU A 66 -2.91 9.63 -2.92
CA LEU A 66 -2.72 11.02 -2.51
C LEU A 66 -4.02 11.64 -1.98
N GLU A 67 -5.14 11.43 -2.65
CA GLU A 67 -6.47 11.86 -2.18
C GLU A 67 -6.83 11.18 -0.85
N THR A 68 -6.59 9.86 -0.79
CA THR A 68 -6.80 9.08 0.44
C THR A 68 -5.92 9.59 1.58
N LEU A 69 -4.66 9.93 1.30
CA LEU A 69 -3.73 10.49 2.27
C LEU A 69 -4.26 11.81 2.87
N LEU A 70 -4.80 12.70 2.05
CA LEU A 70 -5.42 13.93 2.55
C LEU A 70 -6.59 13.64 3.49
N GLY A 71 -7.41 12.63 3.17
CA GLY A 71 -8.47 12.15 4.05
C GLY A 71 -7.95 11.61 5.38
N VAL A 72 -6.91 10.78 5.35
CA VAL A 72 -6.29 10.16 6.54
C VAL A 72 -5.61 11.20 7.44
N LEU A 73 -4.90 12.18 6.87
CA LEU A 73 -4.21 13.21 7.65
C LEU A 73 -5.18 14.20 8.31
N ASN A 74 -6.33 14.47 7.67
CA ASN A 74 -7.35 15.40 8.16
C ASN A 74 -8.46 14.69 8.96
N ALA A 75 -8.43 13.36 9.08
CA ALA A 75 -9.44 12.59 9.80
C ALA A 75 -9.46 13.01 11.27
N SER A 76 -10.50 13.76 11.64
CA SER A 76 -10.78 14.14 13.04
C SER A 76 -11.71 13.13 13.72
N SER A 77 -12.53 12.42 12.95
CA SER A 77 -13.50 11.45 13.47
C SER A 77 -12.86 10.08 13.71
N ARG A 78 -13.23 9.44 14.82
CA ARG A 78 -12.86 8.05 15.14
C ARG A 78 -13.76 7.01 14.45
N GLN A 79 -14.74 7.46 13.67
CA GLN A 79 -15.77 6.64 13.03
C GLN A 79 -15.93 6.98 11.54
N GLY A 80 -16.53 6.06 10.77
CA GLY A 80 -16.78 6.19 9.34
C GLY A 80 -15.66 5.64 8.44
N LEU A 81 -15.82 5.83 7.13
CA LEU A 81 -14.91 5.28 6.11
C LEU A 81 -13.48 5.84 6.24
N ASN A 82 -13.31 7.11 6.59
CA ASN A 82 -11.98 7.71 6.82
C ASN A 82 -11.27 7.11 8.05
N ALA A 83 -12.03 6.74 9.08
CA ALA A 83 -11.45 6.06 10.25
C ALA A 83 -11.01 4.64 9.89
N GLU A 84 -11.73 3.95 9.00
CA GLU A 84 -11.33 2.65 8.47
C GLU A 84 -10.02 2.73 7.67
N LEU A 85 -9.92 3.70 6.75
CA LEU A 85 -8.69 3.96 6.00
C LEU A 85 -7.51 4.26 6.93
N THR A 86 -7.74 5.11 7.94
CA THR A 86 -6.72 5.42 8.96
C THR A 86 -6.27 4.16 9.71
N ARG A 87 -7.19 3.26 10.08
CA ARG A 87 -6.84 1.99 10.74
C ARG A 87 -6.01 1.09 9.83
N TYR A 88 -6.38 0.93 8.57
CA TYR A 88 -5.59 0.11 7.63
C TYR A 88 -4.20 0.69 7.41
N THR A 89 -4.09 2.00 7.14
CA THR A 89 -2.79 2.68 6.96
C THR A 89 -1.88 2.51 8.18
N LEU A 90 -2.39 2.74 9.40
CA LEU A 90 -1.60 2.57 10.62
C LEU A 90 -1.24 1.10 10.88
N SER A 91 -2.14 0.17 10.58
CA SER A 91 -1.88 -1.27 10.78
C SER A 91 -0.79 -1.78 9.82
N LEU A 92 -0.78 -1.32 8.57
CA LEU A 92 0.30 -1.59 7.61
C LEU A 92 1.64 -1.09 8.13
N MET A 93 1.70 0.14 8.66
CA MET A 93 2.92 0.69 9.27
C MET A 93 3.38 -0.13 10.48
N VAL A 94 2.45 -0.60 11.32
CA VAL A 94 2.79 -1.44 12.48
C VAL A 94 3.37 -2.78 12.03
N LEU A 95 2.76 -3.44 11.05
CA LEU A 95 3.24 -4.72 10.52
C LEU A 95 4.58 -4.58 9.81
N GLU A 96 4.81 -3.50 9.07
CA GLU A 96 6.12 -3.20 8.50
C GLU A 96 7.21 -3.10 9.57
N ARG A 97 6.94 -2.43 10.69
CA ARG A 97 7.90 -2.36 11.79
C ARG A 97 8.20 -3.72 12.39
N LYS A 98 7.19 -4.59 12.47
CA LYS A 98 7.37 -5.98 12.91
C LYS A 98 8.23 -6.77 11.92
N LEU A 99 7.97 -6.63 10.63
CA LEU A 99 8.77 -7.21 9.54
C LEU A 99 10.23 -6.76 9.62
N SER A 100 10.49 -5.47 9.77
CA SER A 100 11.85 -4.93 9.91
C SER A 100 12.56 -5.44 11.17
N SER A 101 11.83 -5.67 12.26
CA SER A 101 12.40 -6.17 13.52
C SER A 101 12.57 -7.70 13.59
N ALA A 102 11.87 -8.46 12.77
CA ALA A 102 11.89 -9.92 12.80
C ALA A 102 13.07 -10.47 12.01
N LYS A 103 13.98 -11.17 12.70
CA LYS A 103 15.20 -11.73 12.10
C LYS A 103 14.85 -12.66 10.92
N GLY A 104 15.42 -12.35 9.74
CA GLY A 104 15.24 -13.14 8.51
C GLY A 104 13.89 -12.99 7.81
N ALA A 105 12.95 -12.20 8.35
CA ALA A 105 11.62 -12.05 7.74
C ALA A 105 11.67 -11.26 6.42
N LEU A 106 12.50 -10.21 6.35
CA LEU A 106 12.73 -9.47 5.10
C LEU A 106 13.40 -10.34 4.02
N ASP A 107 14.38 -11.16 4.40
CA ASP A 107 15.03 -12.08 3.45
C ASP A 107 14.05 -13.13 2.93
N THR A 108 13.24 -13.69 3.83
CA THR A 108 12.16 -14.62 3.48
C THR A 108 11.16 -13.97 2.53
N LEU A 109 10.74 -12.74 2.81
CA LEU A 109 9.85 -11.97 1.95
C LEU A 109 10.45 -11.76 0.56
N GLY A 110 11.70 -11.30 0.49
CA GLY A 110 12.42 -11.09 -0.77
C GLY A 110 12.55 -12.38 -1.59
N ASN A 111 12.91 -13.49 -0.96
CA ASN A 111 12.97 -14.80 -1.61
C ASN A 111 11.62 -15.26 -2.17
N ARG A 112 10.54 -15.07 -1.40
CA ARG A 112 9.18 -15.41 -1.84
C ARG A 112 8.72 -14.54 -3.01
N ILE A 113 9.03 -13.24 -3.00
CA ILE A 113 8.72 -12.31 -4.10
C ILE A 113 9.54 -12.66 -5.35
N ASN A 114 10.84 -12.93 -5.23
CA ASN A 114 11.67 -13.41 -6.35
C ASN A 114 11.07 -14.67 -6.99
N GLY A 115 10.51 -15.57 -6.19
CA GLY A 115 9.82 -16.78 -6.67
C GLY A 115 8.59 -16.52 -7.55
N LEU A 116 8.01 -15.30 -7.54
CA LEU A 116 6.89 -14.92 -8.40
C LEU A 116 7.31 -14.70 -9.86
N GLN A 117 8.59 -14.42 -10.14
CA GLN A 117 9.07 -14.14 -11.49
C GLN A 117 8.72 -15.24 -12.49
N ARG A 118 8.89 -16.52 -12.09
CA ARG A 118 8.50 -17.68 -12.92
C ARG A 118 7.01 -17.76 -13.21
N GLN A 119 6.16 -17.25 -12.31
CA GLN A 119 4.71 -17.24 -12.56
C GLN A 119 4.34 -16.12 -13.53
N LEU A 120 5.02 -14.97 -13.46
CA LEU A 120 4.81 -13.83 -14.37
C LEU A 120 5.17 -14.14 -15.82
N GLU A 121 6.02 -15.15 -16.08
CA GLU A 121 6.31 -15.64 -17.44
C GLU A 121 5.09 -16.28 -18.12
N HIS A 122 4.09 -16.70 -17.35
CA HIS A 122 2.94 -17.46 -17.85
C HIS A 122 1.58 -16.84 -17.54
N PHE A 123 1.53 -15.93 -16.57
CA PHE A 123 0.29 -15.38 -16.06
C PHE A 123 0.39 -13.86 -15.89
N ASP A 124 -0.70 -13.17 -16.22
CA ASP A 124 -0.81 -11.73 -15.98
C ASP A 124 -0.72 -11.40 -14.48
N LEU A 125 -0.21 -10.19 -14.20
CA LEU A 125 -0.04 -9.67 -12.84
C LEU A 125 -1.32 -9.71 -12.00
N GLN A 126 -2.48 -9.49 -12.64
CA GLN A 126 -3.80 -9.49 -11.99
C GLN A 126 -4.56 -10.82 -12.12
N SER A 127 -3.93 -11.87 -12.66
CA SER A 127 -4.53 -13.21 -12.75
C SER A 127 -4.85 -13.77 -11.35
N GLU A 128 -5.83 -14.67 -11.26
CA GLU A 128 -6.18 -15.32 -10.00
C GLU A 128 -5.00 -16.09 -9.40
N THR A 129 -4.16 -16.69 -10.25
CA THR A 129 -2.94 -17.41 -9.85
C THR A 129 -1.95 -16.49 -9.14
N LEU A 130 -1.58 -15.36 -9.77
CA LEU A 130 -0.63 -14.41 -9.16
C LEU A 130 -1.22 -13.76 -7.92
N MET A 131 -2.50 -13.43 -7.94
CA MET A 131 -3.19 -12.88 -6.78
C MET A 131 -3.15 -13.84 -5.59
N SER A 132 -3.40 -15.13 -5.84
CA SER A 132 -3.34 -16.18 -4.82
C SER A 132 -1.93 -16.39 -4.30
N ALA A 133 -0.92 -16.34 -5.18
CA ALA A 133 0.48 -16.44 -4.77
C ALA A 133 0.91 -15.27 -3.88
N MET A 134 0.59 -14.03 -4.26
CA MET A 134 0.84 -12.85 -3.43
C MET A 134 0.07 -12.90 -2.10
N ALA A 135 -1.18 -13.35 -2.13
CA ALA A 135 -1.97 -13.54 -0.92
C ALA A 135 -1.33 -14.56 0.04
N ALA A 136 -0.80 -15.67 -0.49
CA ALA A 136 -0.08 -16.67 0.30
C ALA A 136 1.20 -16.07 0.92
N ILE A 137 1.96 -15.25 0.20
CA ILE A 137 3.12 -14.54 0.76
C ILE A 137 2.72 -13.66 1.95
N TYR A 138 1.63 -12.90 1.83
CA TYR A 138 1.12 -12.09 2.95
C TYR A 138 0.75 -12.97 4.14
N VAL A 139 0.02 -14.07 3.92
CA VAL A 139 -0.42 -14.98 4.99
C VAL A 139 0.76 -15.64 5.68
N ASP A 140 1.74 -16.15 4.93
CA ASP A 140 2.85 -16.92 5.47
C ASP A 140 3.90 -16.04 6.14
N VAL A 141 4.19 -14.86 5.58
CA VAL A 141 5.33 -14.04 5.99
C VAL A 141 4.92 -12.83 6.82
N ILE A 142 3.84 -12.14 6.46
CA ILE A 142 3.46 -10.87 7.09
C ILE A 142 2.48 -11.07 8.24
N SER A 143 1.40 -11.81 7.98
CA SER A 143 0.30 -11.96 8.92
C SER A 143 0.68 -12.52 10.31
N PRO A 144 1.71 -13.39 10.47
CA PRO A 144 2.11 -13.92 11.76
C PRO A 144 2.95 -12.94 12.61
N LEU A 145 3.47 -11.86 12.03
CA LEU A 145 4.44 -10.98 12.69
C LEU A 145 3.82 -10.06 13.74
N GLY A 146 2.50 -9.88 13.72
CA GLY A 146 1.80 -8.95 14.60
C GLY A 146 0.29 -9.05 14.53
N PRO A 147 -0.43 -8.05 15.09
CA PRO A 147 -1.88 -8.01 15.06
C PRO A 147 -2.40 -8.04 13.62
N ARG A 148 -3.34 -8.96 13.35
CA ARG A 148 -3.96 -9.09 12.03
C ARG A 148 -4.77 -7.83 11.70
N ILE A 149 -4.65 -7.37 10.46
CA ILE A 149 -5.51 -6.30 9.92
C ILE A 149 -6.94 -6.83 9.82
N GLN A 150 -7.83 -6.27 10.63
CA GLN A 150 -9.25 -6.61 10.62
C GLN A 150 -9.93 -5.85 9.48
N VAL A 151 -10.09 -6.51 8.34
CA VAL A 151 -10.75 -5.93 7.17
C VAL A 151 -12.26 -5.98 7.36
N THR A 152 -12.87 -4.81 7.46
CA THR A 152 -14.33 -4.62 7.57
C THR A 152 -14.93 -4.31 6.19
N GLY A 153 -16.09 -4.88 5.92
CA GLY A 153 -16.78 -4.77 4.63
C GLY A 153 -18.04 -5.62 4.60
N SER A 154 -18.57 -5.88 3.41
CA SER A 154 -19.75 -6.73 3.23
C SER A 154 -19.38 -8.20 3.47
N PRO A 155 -20.04 -8.92 4.40
CA PRO A 155 -19.76 -10.34 4.64
C PRO A 155 -19.93 -11.21 3.39
N ALA A 156 -20.96 -10.95 2.58
CA ALA A 156 -21.21 -11.67 1.34
C ALA A 156 -20.07 -11.50 0.32
N VAL A 157 -19.47 -10.30 0.27
CA VAL A 157 -18.31 -10.00 -0.56
C VAL A 157 -17.05 -10.67 -0.02
N LEU A 158 -16.80 -10.55 1.29
CA LEU A 158 -15.59 -11.07 1.94
C LEU A 158 -15.55 -12.61 2.03
N GLN A 159 -16.68 -13.29 1.86
CA GLN A 159 -16.72 -14.75 1.77
C GLN A 159 -16.11 -15.28 0.46
N SER A 160 -16.03 -14.46 -0.60
CA SER A 160 -15.40 -14.87 -1.86
C SER A 160 -13.88 -15.10 -1.68
N PRO A 161 -13.37 -16.30 -2.02
CA PRO A 161 -11.94 -16.58 -1.99
C PRO A 161 -11.12 -15.64 -2.89
N GLN A 162 -11.68 -15.27 -4.05
CA GLN A 162 -11.04 -14.34 -4.99
C GLN A 162 -10.89 -12.94 -4.39
N VAL A 163 -11.93 -12.44 -3.71
CA VAL A 163 -11.85 -11.15 -3.01
C VAL A 163 -10.85 -11.22 -1.86
N GLN A 164 -10.83 -12.29 -1.08
CA GLN A 164 -9.84 -12.47 -0.01
C GLN A 164 -8.40 -12.48 -0.54
N ALA A 165 -8.16 -13.14 -1.68
CA ALA A 165 -6.85 -13.14 -2.33
C ALA A 165 -6.46 -11.71 -2.77
N LYS A 166 -7.37 -11.00 -3.44
CA LYS A 166 -7.15 -9.60 -3.85
C LYS A 166 -6.86 -8.68 -2.67
N VAL A 167 -7.62 -8.80 -1.58
CA VAL A 167 -7.38 -8.03 -0.35
C VAL A 167 -5.98 -8.29 0.20
N ARG A 168 -5.58 -9.56 0.35
CA ARG A 168 -4.27 -9.92 0.93
C ARG A 168 -3.10 -9.51 0.04
N ALA A 169 -3.21 -9.68 -1.28
CA ALA A 169 -2.21 -9.20 -2.23
C ALA A 169 -2.09 -7.67 -2.21
N THR A 170 -3.22 -6.96 -2.11
CA THR A 170 -3.24 -5.50 -1.96
C THR A 170 -2.59 -5.05 -0.65
N LEU A 171 -2.83 -5.77 0.45
CA LEU A 171 -2.15 -5.51 1.72
C LEU A 171 -0.64 -5.75 1.61
N LEU A 172 -0.20 -6.77 0.87
CA LEU A 172 1.22 -6.99 0.59
C LEU A 172 1.86 -5.80 -0.13
N ALA A 173 1.18 -5.21 -1.12
CA ALA A 173 1.61 -3.97 -1.77
C ALA A 173 1.70 -2.82 -0.77
N GLY A 174 0.74 -2.72 0.16
CA GLY A 174 0.76 -1.74 1.25
C GLY A 174 1.97 -1.90 2.17
N ILE A 175 2.39 -3.14 2.47
CA ILE A 175 3.61 -3.42 3.23
C ILE A 175 4.85 -2.98 2.46
N ARG A 176 4.93 -3.29 1.15
CA ARG A 176 6.03 -2.86 0.29
C ARG A 176 6.16 -1.33 0.25
N ALA A 177 5.03 -0.61 0.16
CA ALA A 177 4.99 0.85 0.24
C ALA A 177 5.41 1.36 1.63
N ALA A 178 5.04 0.66 2.72
CA ALA A 178 5.49 1.00 4.06
C ALA A 178 7.00 0.80 4.26
N VAL A 179 7.57 -0.26 3.68
CA VAL A 179 9.03 -0.48 3.68
C VAL A 179 9.73 0.66 2.95
N LEU A 180 9.23 1.03 1.76
CA LEU A 180 9.75 2.18 1.00
C LEU A 180 9.65 3.47 1.81
N TRP A 181 8.51 3.71 2.47
CA TRP A 181 8.30 4.90 3.29
C TRP A 181 9.34 5.03 4.39
N HIS A 182 9.69 3.92 5.05
CA HIS A 182 10.75 3.92 6.04
C HIS A 182 12.14 4.13 5.41
N GLN A 183 12.43 3.50 4.26
CA GLN A 183 13.70 3.65 3.53
C GLN A 183 13.97 5.11 3.13
N VAL A 184 12.93 5.87 2.74
CA VAL A 184 13.04 7.28 2.35
C VAL A 184 12.95 8.26 3.54
N GLY A 185 13.01 7.76 4.78
CA GLY A 185 13.10 8.58 6.00
C GLY A 185 11.74 8.94 6.64
N GLY A 186 10.67 8.28 6.21
CA GLY A 186 9.38 8.24 6.88
C GLY A 186 9.47 7.52 8.23
N GLY A 187 8.62 7.91 9.16
CA GLY A 187 8.55 7.29 10.48
C GLY A 187 7.44 7.88 11.33
N ARG A 188 7.02 7.18 12.38
CA ARG A 188 5.84 7.59 13.19
C ARG A 188 5.96 9.00 13.76
N LEU A 189 7.11 9.35 14.34
CA LEU A 189 7.36 10.70 14.87
C LEU A 189 7.35 11.73 13.74
N GLN A 190 7.99 11.42 12.60
CA GLN A 190 7.97 12.29 11.42
C GLN A 190 6.55 12.54 10.93
N LEU A 191 5.71 11.50 10.82
CA LEU A 191 4.32 11.62 10.42
C LEU A 191 3.55 12.54 11.37
N MET A 192 3.72 12.38 12.69
CA MET A 192 3.02 13.21 13.67
C MET A 192 3.44 14.68 13.61
N PHE A 193 4.74 14.98 13.49
CA PHE A 193 5.24 16.35 13.50
C PHE A 193 5.22 17.04 12.13
N SER A 194 5.05 16.29 11.04
CA SER A 194 5.12 16.81 9.67
C SER A 194 3.82 16.67 8.88
N ARG A 195 2.68 16.44 9.54
CA ARG A 195 1.37 16.31 8.88
C ARG A 195 1.11 17.46 7.90
N ASN A 196 1.25 18.70 8.36
CA ASN A 196 1.03 19.88 7.52
C ASN A 196 1.94 19.89 6.28
N ARG A 197 3.22 19.51 6.43
CA ARG A 197 4.16 19.45 5.29
C ARG A 197 3.76 18.36 4.29
N LEU A 198 3.39 17.17 4.79
CA LEU A 198 2.92 16.07 3.95
C LEU A 198 1.60 16.41 3.24
N THR A 199 0.67 17.08 3.95
CA THR A 199 -0.58 17.59 3.37
C THR A 199 -0.31 18.61 2.26
N THR A 200 0.59 19.58 2.49
CA THR A 200 0.96 20.56 1.47
C THR A 200 1.61 19.89 0.27
N GLN A 201 2.55 18.97 0.49
CA GLN A 201 3.23 18.23 -0.59
C GLN A 201 2.23 17.41 -1.42
N ALA A 202 1.30 16.70 -0.77
CA ALA A 202 0.29 15.91 -1.47
C ALA A 202 -0.65 16.79 -2.30
N LYS A 203 -1.06 17.96 -1.78
CA LYS A 203 -1.85 18.94 -2.53
C LYS A 203 -1.10 19.50 -3.75
N GLN A 204 0.19 19.80 -3.61
CA GLN A 204 1.02 20.29 -4.72
C GLN A 204 1.14 19.25 -5.84
N ILE A 205 1.39 17.99 -5.49
CA ILE A 205 1.44 16.89 -6.47
C ILE A 205 0.10 16.76 -7.19
N LEU A 206 -1.02 16.71 -6.44
CA LEU A 206 -2.35 16.59 -7.02
C LEU A 206 -2.71 17.77 -7.94
N ALA A 207 -2.30 18.99 -7.60
CA ALA A 207 -2.55 20.17 -8.43
C ALA A 207 -1.87 20.08 -9.80
N HIS A 208 -0.69 19.46 -9.91
CA HIS A 208 -0.03 19.26 -11.21
C HIS A 208 -0.71 18.20 -12.08
N LEU A 209 -1.52 17.31 -11.49
CA LEU A 209 -2.23 16.24 -12.20
C LEU A 209 -3.57 16.68 -12.79
N THR A 210 -4.11 17.78 -12.30
CA THR A 210 -5.36 18.37 -12.77
C THR A 210 -5.02 19.74 -13.33
N PRO A 211 -4.76 19.87 -14.65
CA PRO A 211 -4.61 21.20 -15.22
C PRO A 211 -5.92 21.95 -14.93
N GLU A 212 -5.83 23.06 -14.20
CA GLU A 212 -6.95 24.00 -14.05
C GLU A 212 -7.42 24.32 -15.47
N LEU A 213 -8.68 23.97 -15.78
CA LEU A 213 -9.36 24.37 -17.00
C LEU A 213 -9.65 25.88 -16.96
#